data_AF-A0A0K0Y234-F1
#
_entry.id   AF-A0A0K0Y234-F1
#
_cell.length_a   1.000
_cell.length_b   1.000
_cell.length_c   1.000
_cell.angle_alpha   90.00
_cell.angle_beta   90.00
_cell.angle_gamma   90.00
#
_symmetry.space_group_name_H-M   'P 1'
#
loop_
_entity.id
_entity.type
_entity.pdbx_description
1 polymer ?
#
loop_
_entity_poly.entity_id
_entity_poly.type
_entity_poly.pdbx_seq_one_letter_code
_entity_poly.pdbx_strand_id
1 'polypeptide(L)'
;MSHTHHAFFHSRQQLLFAFSSLYVLGLILSHATLPPVHVWIIAAFFSVAMNFTYMIEAAYVGRWLRFEVVIAATLITASILGVLIHPLFAIAAIFAHGLWDIGKHRGAGVPFVSWYTLGCFVVDVTYSTVLLIYWVQTG
;
A
#
# COMPACT_ATOMS: atom_id res chain seq x y z
N MET A 1 4.22 -15.03 32.96
CA MET A 1 4.83 -14.68 31.66
C MET A 1 3.74 -14.06 30.79
N SER A 2 3.74 -12.73 30.64
CA SER A 2 2.85 -11.99 29.75
C SER A 2 3.66 -10.85 29.17
N HIS A 3 4.39 -11.12 28.09
CA HIS A 3 4.96 -10.04 27.29
C HIS A 3 3.84 -9.55 26.38
N THR A 4 3.13 -8.52 26.83
CA THR A 4 2.29 -7.70 25.96
C THR A 4 3.22 -6.98 24.98
N HIS A 5 3.51 -7.62 23.85
CA HIS A 5 4.19 -6.96 22.73
C HIS A 5 3.25 -5.88 22.21
N HIS A 6 3.47 -4.64 22.66
CA HIS A 6 2.78 -3.48 22.11
C HIS A 6 3.16 -3.34 20.64
N ALA A 7 2.17 -3.38 19.74
CA ALA A 7 2.36 -3.20 18.30
C ALA A 7 3.26 -1.99 17.96
N PHE A 8 4.20 -2.16 17.02
CA PHE A 8 5.26 -1.17 16.73
C PHE A 8 4.66 0.16 16.32
N PHE A 9 3.71 0.12 15.39
CA PHE A 9 3.04 1.30 14.88
C PHE A 9 1.91 1.81 15.77
N HIS A 10 1.39 0.98 16.69
CA HIS A 10 0.41 1.45 17.67
C HIS A 10 1.04 2.46 18.65
N SER A 11 2.32 2.32 18.96
CA SER A 11 3.09 3.32 19.74
C SER A 11 3.64 4.47 18.88
N ARG A 12 3.53 4.39 17.55
CA ARG A 12 4.10 5.34 16.57
C ARG A 12 3.07 5.87 15.58
N GLN A 13 1.83 6.08 16.04
CA GLN A 13 0.74 6.54 15.18
C GLN A 13 1.06 7.87 14.49
N GLN A 14 1.78 8.79 15.15
CA GLN A 14 2.21 10.05 14.54
C GLN A 14 3.11 9.84 13.31
N LEU A 15 4.02 8.86 13.36
CA LEU A 15 4.86 8.51 12.22
C LEU A 15 4.03 7.90 11.09
N LEU A 16 3.07 7.03 11.40
CA LEU A 16 2.13 6.51 10.41
C LEU A 16 1.34 7.64 9.75
N PHE A 17 0.80 8.57 10.53
CA PHE A 17 0.08 9.73 9.99
C PHE A 17 0.97 10.58 9.10
N ALA A 18 2.21 10.85 9.51
CA ALA A 18 3.16 11.62 8.73
C ALA A 18 3.48 10.92 7.40
N PHE A 19 3.82 9.63 7.43
CA PHE A 19 4.13 8.88 6.20
C PHE A 19 2.91 8.71 5.30
N SER A 20 1.72 8.49 5.84
CA SER A 20 0.48 8.39 5.05
C SER A 20 0.14 9.73 4.40
N SER A 21 0.29 10.83 5.14
CA SER A 21 0.06 12.18 4.62
C SER A 21 1.06 12.51 3.53
N LEU A 22 2.35 12.21 3.74
CA LEU A 22 3.40 12.40 2.74
C LEU A 22 3.16 11.55 1.50
N TYR A 23 2.69 10.31 1.66
CA TYR A 23 2.29 9.45 0.55
C TYR A 23 1.17 10.07 -0.27
N VAL A 24 0.06 10.47 0.37
CA VAL A 24 -1.09 11.09 -0.32
C VAL A 24 -0.69 12.38 -1.02
N LEU A 25 0.04 13.26 -0.32
CA LEU A 25 0.53 14.51 -0.90
C LEU A 25 1.51 14.25 -2.06
N GLY A 26 2.38 13.26 -1.92
CA GLY A 26 3.32 12.85 -2.96
C GLY A 26 2.62 12.33 -4.22
N LEU A 27 1.55 11.53 -4.06
CA LEU A 27 0.72 11.09 -5.17
C LEU A 27 0.05 12.26 -5.89
N ILE A 28 -0.57 13.17 -5.14
CA ILE A 28 -1.25 14.34 -5.72
C ILE A 28 -0.24 15.23 -6.46
N LEU A 29 0.88 15.57 -5.80
CA LEU A 29 1.88 16.48 -6.36
C LEU A 29 2.56 15.89 -7.59
N SER A 30 2.90 14.60 -7.55
CA SER A 30 3.52 13.92 -8.69
C SER A 30 2.63 13.94 -9.92
N HIS A 31 1.33 13.69 -9.77
CA HIS A 31 0.40 13.67 -10.91
C HIS A 31 0.05 15.08 -11.40
N ALA A 32 0.11 16.08 -10.53
CA ALA A 32 -0.13 17.48 -10.91
C ALA A 32 1.05 18.10 -11.67
N THR A 33 2.28 17.61 -11.46
CA THR A 33 3.50 18.31 -11.92
C THR A 33 4.36 17.51 -12.88
N LEU A 34 4.33 16.18 -12.86
CA LEU A 34 5.24 15.36 -13.65
C LEU A 34 4.62 14.90 -14.98
N PRO A 35 5.44 14.79 -16.04
CA PRO A 35 4.99 14.25 -17.32
C PRO A 35 4.36 12.85 -17.17
N PRO A 36 3.38 12.51 -18.02
CA PRO A 36 2.60 11.28 -17.84
C PRO A 36 3.44 9.98 -17.90
N VAL A 37 4.62 10.02 -18.52
CA VAL A 37 5.57 8.88 -18.55
C VAL A 37 6.00 8.42 -17.15
N HIS A 38 5.99 9.30 -16.14
CA HIS A 38 6.42 8.97 -14.78
C HIS A 38 5.30 8.43 -13.89
N VAL A 39 4.03 8.53 -14.31
CA VAL A 39 2.86 8.12 -13.53
C VAL A 39 2.99 6.67 -13.05
N TRP A 40 3.36 5.75 -13.95
CA TRP A 40 3.47 4.32 -13.64
C TRP A 40 4.63 4.01 -12.68
N ILE A 41 5.76 4.69 -12.86
CA ILE A 41 6.94 4.52 -12.00
C ILE A 41 6.60 4.98 -10.57
N ILE A 42 5.90 6.10 -10.45
CA ILE A 42 5.54 6.69 -9.16
C ILE A 42 4.48 5.84 -8.45
N ALA A 43 3.45 5.41 -9.19
CA ALA A 43 2.43 4.49 -8.68
C ALA A 43 3.08 3.20 -8.15
N ALA A 44 3.99 2.59 -8.91
CA ALA A 44 4.70 1.39 -8.49
C ALA A 44 5.61 1.64 -7.29
N PHE A 45 6.37 2.74 -7.27
CA PHE A 45 7.25 3.10 -6.16
C PHE A 45 6.49 3.17 -4.83
N PHE A 46 5.39 3.92 -4.80
CA PHE A 46 4.63 4.06 -3.56
C PHE A 46 3.86 2.78 -3.20
N SER A 47 3.33 2.05 -4.18
CA SER A 47 2.71 0.74 -3.95
C SER A 47 3.70 -0.23 -3.29
N VAL A 48 4.95 -0.27 -3.75
CA VAL A 48 6.02 -1.08 -3.15
C VAL A 48 6.34 -0.61 -1.74
N ALA A 49 6.46 0.70 -1.53
CA ALA A 49 6.81 1.27 -0.22
C ALA A 49 5.79 0.91 0.87
N MET A 50 4.48 0.97 0.56
CA MET A 50 3.42 0.69 1.55
C MET A 50 3.42 -0.76 2.05
N ASN A 51 3.73 -1.73 1.17
CA ASN A 51 3.75 -3.14 1.52
C ASN A 51 4.74 -3.47 2.66
N PHE A 52 5.79 -2.67 2.84
CA PHE A 52 6.75 -2.86 3.93
C PHE A 52 6.16 -2.58 5.32
N THR A 53 5.15 -1.72 5.45
CA THR A 53 4.57 -1.37 6.76
C THR A 53 4.05 -2.59 7.51
N TYR A 54 3.40 -3.49 6.78
CA TYR A 54 2.86 -4.73 7.31
C TYR A 54 3.91 -5.80 7.58
N MET A 55 4.93 -5.89 6.74
CA MET A 55 6.08 -6.76 6.99
C MET A 55 6.84 -6.35 8.24
N ILE A 56 7.07 -5.04 8.43
CA ILE A 56 7.75 -4.49 9.62
C ILE A 56 6.93 -4.79 10.88
N GLU A 57 5.62 -4.56 10.86
CA GLU A 57 4.76 -4.84 12.01
C GLU A 57 4.74 -6.34 12.34
N ALA A 58 4.60 -7.20 11.33
CA ALA A 58 4.60 -8.66 11.53
C ALA A 58 5.94 -9.19 12.05
N ALA A 59 7.06 -8.61 11.59
CA ALA A 59 8.39 -8.92 12.10
C ALA A 59 8.54 -8.50 13.56
N TYR A 60 8.05 -7.31 13.93
CA TYR A 60 8.15 -6.79 15.29
C TYR A 60 7.26 -7.56 16.29
N VAL A 61 6.03 -7.87 15.90
CA VAL A 61 5.10 -8.67 16.72
C VAL A 61 5.51 -10.16 16.75
N GLY A 62 6.32 -10.60 15.78
CA GLY A 62 6.80 -11.99 15.70
C GLY A 62 5.72 -12.99 15.29
N ARG A 63 4.67 -12.54 14.58
CA ARG A 63 3.55 -13.39 14.13
C ARG A 63 3.17 -13.05 12.69
N TRP A 64 2.64 -14.04 11.97
CA TRP A 64 2.12 -13.90 10.59
C TRP A 64 3.12 -13.42 9.53
N LEU A 65 4.42 -13.28 9.86
CA LEU A 65 5.44 -12.75 8.97
C LEU A 65 5.47 -13.45 7.60
N ARG A 66 5.44 -14.78 7.56
CA ARG A 66 5.44 -15.53 6.28
C ARG A 66 4.26 -15.16 5.40
N PHE A 67 3.09 -14.99 5.99
CA PHE A 67 1.86 -14.66 5.27
C PHE A 67 1.93 -13.23 4.71
N GLU A 68 2.36 -12.27 5.53
CA GLU A 68 2.52 -10.87 5.12
C GLU A 68 3.61 -10.72 4.04
N VAL A 69 4.71 -11.46 4.15
CA VAL A 69 5.77 -11.49 3.12
C VAL A 69 5.25 -12.04 1.80
N VAL A 70 4.44 -13.10 1.80
CA VAL A 70 3.88 -13.67 0.56
C VAL A 70 2.93 -12.69 -0.11
N ILE A 71 2.03 -12.05 0.65
CA ILE A 71 1.12 -11.03 0.11
C ILE A 71 1.93 -9.85 -0.43
N ALA A 72 2.85 -9.30 0.37
CA ALA A 72 3.69 -8.19 -0.02
C ALA A 72 4.52 -8.51 -1.28
N ALA A 73 5.18 -9.68 -1.34
CA ALA A 73 5.97 -10.08 -2.49
C ALA A 73 5.11 -10.20 -3.75
N THR A 74 3.88 -10.73 -3.63
CA THR A 74 2.93 -10.84 -4.76
C THR A 74 2.55 -9.45 -5.29
N LEU A 75 2.16 -8.53 -4.39
CA LEU A 75 1.75 -7.18 -4.75
C LEU A 75 2.92 -6.36 -5.30
N ILE A 76 4.09 -6.43 -4.66
CA ILE A 76 5.33 -5.78 -5.13
C ILE A 76 5.70 -6.26 -6.53
N THR A 77 5.67 -7.57 -6.76
CA THR A 77 5.97 -8.14 -8.07
C THR A 77 5.00 -7.61 -9.12
N ALA A 78 3.69 -7.64 -8.84
CA ALA A 78 2.69 -7.09 -9.75
C ALA A 78 2.91 -5.59 -10.02
N SER A 79 3.24 -4.79 -9.01
CA SER A 79 3.57 -3.36 -9.20
C SER A 79 4.79 -3.14 -10.10
N ILE A 80 5.84 -3.96 -9.95
CA ILE A 80 7.03 -3.91 -10.81
C ILE A 80 6.68 -4.30 -12.25
N LEU A 81 5.91 -5.37 -12.44
CA LEU A 81 5.43 -5.78 -13.77
C LEU A 81 4.53 -4.71 -14.41
N GLY A 82 3.87 -3.89 -13.60
CA GLY A 82 3.11 -2.72 -14.05
C GLY A 82 3.93 -1.71 -14.84
N VAL A 83 5.18 -1.51 -14.43
CA VAL A 83 6.12 -0.61 -15.09
C VAL A 83 6.82 -1.29 -16.26
N LEU A 84 7.21 -2.55 -16.09
CA LEU A 84 8.05 -3.26 -17.06
C LEU A 84 7.28 -3.86 -18.24
N ILE A 85 6.04 -4.29 -18.00
CA ILE A 85 5.25 -5.06 -18.98
C ILE A 85 3.97 -4.31 -19.35
N HIS A 86 3.10 -4.05 -18.37
CA HIS A 86 1.77 -3.51 -18.67
C HIS A 86 1.12 -2.80 -17.47
N PRO A 87 0.66 -1.53 -17.61
CA PRO A 87 0.13 -0.72 -16.51
C PRO A 87 -0.96 -1.38 -15.64
N LEU A 88 -1.79 -2.24 -16.25
CA LEU A 88 -2.83 -2.98 -15.51
C LEU A 88 -2.30 -3.79 -14.32
N PHE A 89 -1.07 -4.28 -14.35
CA PHE A 89 -0.51 -5.01 -13.20
C PHE A 89 -0.33 -4.09 -11.98
N ALA A 90 0.12 -2.84 -12.17
CA ALA A 90 0.23 -1.86 -11.08
C ALA A 90 -1.16 -1.43 -10.58
N ILE A 91 -2.11 -1.20 -11.48
CA ILE A 91 -3.50 -0.86 -11.13
C ILE A 91 -4.11 -1.98 -10.27
N ALA A 92 -3.99 -3.23 -10.72
CA ALA A 92 -4.50 -4.39 -10.00
C ALA A 92 -3.80 -4.59 -8.66
N ALA A 93 -2.48 -4.37 -8.58
CA ALA A 93 -1.73 -4.47 -7.33
C ALA A 93 -2.17 -3.44 -6.29
N ILE A 94 -2.35 -2.18 -6.68
CA ILE A 94 -2.83 -1.11 -5.78
C ILE A 94 -4.25 -1.43 -5.31
N PHE A 95 -5.13 -1.81 -6.23
CA PHE A 95 -6.51 -2.19 -5.87
C PHE A 95 -6.54 -3.39 -4.90
N ALA A 96 -5.75 -4.43 -5.18
CA ALA A 96 -5.64 -5.61 -4.32
C ALA A 96 -5.03 -5.29 -2.95
N HIS A 97 -4.09 -4.33 -2.86
CA HIS A 97 -3.60 -3.81 -1.60
C HIS A 97 -4.74 -3.19 -0.77
N GLY A 98 -5.57 -2.33 -1.37
CA GLY A 98 -6.74 -1.79 -0.69
C GLY A 98 -7.70 -2.90 -0.19
N LEU A 99 -7.94 -3.94 -0.98
CA LEU A 99 -8.73 -5.10 -0.53
C LEU A 99 -8.07 -5.84 0.63
N TRP A 100 -6.74 -5.95 0.62
CA TRP A 100 -5.98 -6.53 1.72
C TRP A 100 -6.14 -5.70 3.00
N ASP A 101 -6.19 -4.38 2.91
CA ASP A 101 -6.43 -3.50 4.06
C ASP A 101 -7.80 -3.72 4.69
N ILE A 102 -8.83 -4.01 3.90
CA ILE A 102 -10.14 -4.45 4.41
C ILE A 102 -10.02 -5.80 5.11
N GLY A 103 -9.26 -6.74 4.53
CA GLY A 103 -8.93 -8.01 5.17
C GLY A 103 -8.31 -7.79 6.55
N LYS A 104 -7.33 -6.88 6.65
CA LYS A 104 -6.68 -6.51 7.91
C LYS A 104 -7.62 -5.87 8.91
N HIS A 105 -8.46 -4.94 8.45
CA HIS A 105 -9.47 -4.33 9.30
C HIS A 105 -10.41 -5.37 9.93
N ARG A 106 -10.66 -6.48 9.21
CA ARG A 106 -11.46 -7.62 9.67
C ARG A 106 -10.67 -8.66 10.47
N GLY A 107 -9.40 -8.40 10.77
CA GLY A 107 -8.55 -9.26 11.60
C GLY A 107 -7.71 -10.29 10.83
N ALA A 108 -7.59 -10.17 9.51
CA ALA A 108 -6.64 -11.01 8.75
C ALA A 108 -5.19 -10.54 8.98
N GLY A 109 -4.27 -11.49 9.13
CA GLY A 109 -2.84 -11.20 9.27
C GLY A 109 -2.49 -10.53 10.61
N VAL A 110 -1.49 -9.64 10.59
CA VAL A 110 -1.11 -8.88 11.80
C VAL A 110 -2.12 -7.76 12.09
N PRO A 111 -2.62 -7.61 13.33
CA PRO A 111 -3.53 -6.53 13.70
C PRO A 111 -2.92 -5.16 13.43
N PHE A 112 -3.71 -4.25 12.86
CA PHE A 112 -3.28 -2.89 12.55
C PHE A 112 -4.36 -1.87 12.94
N VAL A 113 -3.99 -0.59 12.98
CA VAL A 113 -4.92 0.47 13.42
C VAL A 113 -6.01 0.71 12.36
N SER A 114 -7.28 0.67 12.77
CA SER A 114 -8.44 0.69 11.85
C SER A 114 -8.51 1.93 10.97
N TRP A 115 -8.15 3.10 11.50
CA TRP A 115 -8.17 4.35 10.71
C TRP A 115 -7.18 4.29 9.55
N TYR A 116 -6.03 3.62 9.75
CA TYR A 116 -4.99 3.48 8.73
C TYR A 116 -5.45 2.51 7.66
N THR A 117 -5.92 1.32 8.04
CA THR A 117 -6.39 0.32 7.07
C THR A 117 -7.59 0.82 6.25
N LEU A 118 -8.55 1.50 6.89
CA LEU A 118 -9.69 2.06 6.15
C LEU A 118 -9.29 3.27 5.29
N GLY A 119 -8.37 4.11 5.78
CA GLY A 119 -7.83 5.23 5.01
C GLY A 119 -7.07 4.78 3.77
N CYS A 120 -6.15 3.82 3.93
CA CYS A 120 -5.39 3.21 2.83
C CYS A 120 -6.32 2.53 1.82
N PHE A 121 -7.33 1.78 2.27
CA PHE A 121 -8.36 1.23 1.37
C PHE A 121 -9.01 2.31 0.49
N VAL A 122 -9.48 3.41 1.08
CA VAL A 122 -10.13 4.49 0.32
C VAL A 122 -9.15 5.09 -0.69
N VAL A 123 -7.93 5.42 -0.25
CA VAL A 123 -6.91 6.00 -1.12
C VAL A 123 -6.56 5.06 -2.26
N ASP A 124 -6.32 3.78 -1.99
CA ASP A 124 -5.89 2.80 -2.98
C ASP A 124 -6.98 2.48 -4.00
N VAL A 125 -8.23 2.32 -3.56
CA VAL A 125 -9.36 2.09 -4.48
C VAL A 125 -9.62 3.33 -5.34
N THR A 126 -9.63 4.52 -4.75
CA THR A 126 -9.82 5.76 -5.52
C THR A 126 -8.67 5.95 -6.51
N TYR A 127 -7.43 5.78 -6.06
CA TYR A 127 -6.26 6.00 -6.89
C TYR A 127 -6.12 4.97 -8.02
N SER A 128 -6.32 3.68 -7.75
CA SER A 128 -6.34 2.64 -8.78
C SER A 128 -7.47 2.86 -9.81
N THR A 129 -8.63 3.35 -9.38
CA THR A 129 -9.72 3.72 -10.30
C THR A 129 -9.33 4.89 -11.20
N VAL A 130 -8.70 5.93 -10.65
CA VAL A 130 -8.20 7.08 -11.44
C VAL A 130 -7.14 6.62 -12.43
N LEU A 131 -6.20 5.77 -12.01
CA LEU A 131 -5.18 5.20 -12.91
C LEU A 131 -5.79 4.35 -14.03
N LEU A 132 -6.86 3.59 -13.73
CA LEU A 132 -7.58 2.82 -14.73
C LEU A 132 -8.24 3.71 -15.78
N ILE A 133 -8.95 4.76 -15.35
CA ILE A 133 -9.56 5.75 -16.26
C ILE A 133 -8.48 6.42 -17.11
N TYR A 134 -7.38 6.83 -16.48
CA TYR A 134 -6.24 7.44 -17.16
C TYR A 134 -5.66 6.50 -18.22
N TRP A 135 -5.46 5.22 -17.90
CA TRP A 135 -4.98 4.22 -18.86
C TRP A 135 -5.94 4.04 -20.04
N VAL A 136 -7.25 3.93 -19.79
CA VAL A 136 -8.26 3.78 -20.85
C VAL A 136 -8.33 5.01 -21.76
N GLN A 137 -8.03 6.21 -21.24
CA GLN A 137 -8.04 7.45 -22.02
C GLN A 137 -6.76 7.69 -22.82
N THR A 138 -5.64 7.07 -22.41
CA THR A 138 -4.30 7.33 -22.98
C THR A 138 -3.67 6.14 -23.70
N GLY A 139 -4.18 4.93 -23.47
CA GLY A 139 -3.83 3.72 -24.20
C GLY A 139 -4.69 3.55 -25.44
#